data_AF-D5RFZ2-F1
#
_entry.id   AF-D5RFZ2-F1
#
_cell.length_a   1.000
_cell.length_b   1.000
_cell.length_c   1.000
_cell.angle_alpha   90.00
_cell.angle_beta   90.00
_cell.angle_gamma   90.00
#
_symmetry.space_group_name_H-M   'P 1'
#
loop_
_entity.id
_entity.type
_entity.pdbx_description
1 polymer ?
#
loop_
_entity_poly.entity_id
_entity_poly.type
_entity_poly.pdbx_seq_one_letter_code
_entity_poly.pdbx_strand_id
1 'polypeptide(L)'
;MTALLRPALVFLGGFTLLLGLAVPLGFTGLAGALFPAEAGGSLLRREGRVVGSDLIAQRFEGPEWFHPRPSAAGAEGFDATASGASNLGPTSAALL
;
A
#
# COMPACT_ATOMS: atom_id res chain seq x y z
N MET A 1 -18.16 -8.97 39.30
CA MET A 1 -18.11 -8.77 37.83
C MET A 1 -18.19 -7.29 37.41
N THR A 2 -19.05 -6.46 38.01
CA THR A 2 -19.19 -5.02 37.65
C THR A 2 -17.96 -4.15 37.94
N ALA A 3 -17.17 -4.48 38.98
CA ALA A 3 -15.94 -3.74 39.32
C ALA A 3 -14.86 -3.74 38.22
N LEU A 4 -14.89 -4.75 37.34
CA LEU A 4 -13.94 -4.87 36.21
C LEU A 4 -14.42 -4.18 34.93
N LEU A 5 -15.71 -3.83 34.85
CA LEU A 5 -16.29 -3.27 33.63
C LEU A 5 -15.75 -1.87 33.32
N ARG A 6 -15.64 -1.02 34.35
CA ARG A 6 -15.08 0.33 34.21
C ARG A 6 -13.62 0.32 33.71
N PRO A 7 -12.67 -0.37 34.37
CA PRO A 7 -11.30 -0.39 33.88
C PRO A 7 -11.20 -1.01 32.48
N ALA A 8 -11.97 -2.08 32.19
CA ALA A 8 -11.98 -2.69 30.85
C ALA A 8 -12.41 -1.70 29.76
N LEU A 9 -13.49 -0.95 29.97
CA LEU A 9 -13.96 0.05 29.00
C LEU A 9 -12.99 1.23 28.86
N VAL A 10 -12.38 1.67 29.95
CA VAL A 10 -11.38 2.75 29.92
C VAL A 10 -10.14 2.32 29.14
N PHE A 11 -9.62 1.12 29.37
CA PHE A 11 -8.48 0.61 28.63
C PHE A 11 -8.82 0.38 27.16
N LEU A 12 -9.98 -0.23 26.87
CA LEU A 12 -10.42 -0.46 25.49
C LEU A 12 -10.58 0.86 24.73
N GLY A 13 -11.28 1.83 25.30
CA GLY A 13 -11.48 3.15 24.71
C GLY A 13 -10.16 3.91 24.59
N GLY A 14 -9.35 3.91 25.64
CA GLY A 14 -8.05 4.58 25.68
C GLY A 14 -7.10 4.05 24.61
N PHE A 15 -6.94 2.73 24.50
CA PHE A 15 -6.09 2.13 23.45
C PHE A 15 -6.68 2.28 22.06
N THR A 16 -8.00 2.23 21.90
CA THR A 16 -8.65 2.51 20.60
C THR A 16 -8.33 3.93 20.14
N LEU A 17 -8.47 4.93 21.02
CA LEU A 17 -8.15 6.33 20.69
C LEU A 17 -6.65 6.53 20.48
N LEU A 18 -5.81 5.92 21.31
CA LEU A 18 -4.37 6.06 21.19
C LEU A 18 -3.85 5.43 19.89
N LEU A 19 -4.15 4.15 19.65
CA LEU A 19 -3.60 3.38 18.54
C LEU A 19 -4.37 3.56 17.23
N GLY A 20 -5.67 3.86 17.30
CA GLY A 20 -6.52 4.06 16.14
C GLY A 20 -6.60 5.52 15.65
N LEU A 21 -6.25 6.50 16.50
CA LEU A 21 -6.34 7.92 16.14
C LEU A 21 -5.04 8.69 16.41
N ALA A 22 -4.58 8.74 17.66
CA ALA A 22 -3.44 9.58 18.02
C ALA A 22 -2.15 9.15 17.30
N VAL A 23 -1.87 7.85 17.26
CA VAL A 23 -0.68 7.30 16.59
C VAL A 23 -0.76 7.50 15.06
N PRO A 24 -1.81 7.08 14.34
CA PRO A 24 -1.91 7.30 12.89
C PRO A 24 -1.82 8.77 12.48
N LEU A 25 -2.49 9.68 13.21
CA LEU A 25 -2.42 11.11 12.94
C LEU A 25 -1.02 11.67 13.21
N GLY A 26 -0.38 11.26 14.30
CA GLY A 26 1.00 11.68 14.62
C GLY A 26 1.97 11.26 13.53
N PHE A 27 1.92 10.00 13.08
CA PHE A 27 2.76 9.52 11.99
C PHE A 27 2.45 10.22 10.66
N THR A 28 1.17 10.37 10.30
CA THR A 28 0.77 11.03 9.06
C THR A 28 1.21 12.49 9.02
N GLY A 29 1.02 13.22 10.12
CA GLY A 29 1.44 14.62 10.24
C GLY A 29 2.96 14.79 10.17
N LEU A 30 3.72 13.94 10.90
CA LEU A 30 5.18 13.98 10.87
C LEU A 30 5.74 13.59 9.50
N ALA A 31 5.22 12.53 8.89
CA ALA A 31 5.64 12.11 7.55
C ALA A 31 5.32 13.18 6.51
N GLY A 32 4.12 13.78 6.56
CA GLY A 32 3.74 14.87 5.66
C GLY A 32 4.58 16.13 5.83
N ALA A 33 5.07 16.42 7.04
CA ALA A 33 5.91 17.59 7.30
C ALA A 33 7.38 17.37 6.90
N LEU A 34 7.92 16.18 7.14
CA LEU A 34 9.34 15.87 6.95
C LEU A 34 9.65 15.25 5.59
N PHE A 35 8.72 14.45 5.04
CA PHE A 35 8.89 13.65 3.82
C PHE A 35 7.65 13.75 2.92
N PRO A 36 7.26 14.97 2.47
CA PRO A 36 5.98 15.19 1.76
C PRO A 36 5.89 14.45 0.41
N ALA A 37 7.02 14.25 -0.28
CA ALA A 37 7.03 13.57 -1.58
C ALA A 37 6.73 12.07 -1.42
N GLU A 38 7.41 11.41 -0.48
CA GLU A 38 7.25 9.99 -0.17
C GLU A 38 5.91 9.71 0.50
N ALA A 39 5.50 10.54 1.48
CA ALA A 39 4.19 10.45 2.11
C ALA A 39 3.04 10.68 1.12
N GLY A 40 3.29 11.46 0.07
CA GLY A 40 2.38 11.67 -1.06
C GLY A 40 2.40 10.56 -2.12
N GLY A 41 3.18 9.50 -1.94
CA GLY A 41 3.24 8.33 -2.84
C GLY A 41 4.33 8.40 -3.92
N SER A 42 5.31 9.29 -3.79
CA SER A 42 6.45 9.45 -4.73
C SER A 42 6.00 9.57 -6.18
N LEU A 43 5.01 10.43 -6.42
CA LEU A 43 4.35 10.53 -7.72
C LEU A 43 5.24 11.20 -8.77
N LEU A 44 5.38 10.55 -9.92
CA LEU A 44 6.03 11.10 -11.10
C LEU A 44 5.04 11.97 -11.89
N ARG A 45 5.48 13.17 -12.26
CA ARG A 45 4.67 14.12 -13.04
C ARG A 45 5.38 14.52 -14.32
N ARG A 46 4.63 14.55 -15.43
CA ARG A 46 5.07 15.09 -16.72
C ARG A 46 4.00 16.01 -17.25
N GLU A 47 4.38 17.24 -17.59
CA GLU A 47 3.45 18.27 -18.09
C GLU A 47 2.23 18.50 -17.17
N GLY A 48 2.47 18.48 -15.85
CA GLY A 48 1.44 18.69 -14.84
C GLY A 48 0.50 17.49 -14.59
N ARG A 49 0.64 16.40 -15.34
CA ARG A 49 -0.13 15.17 -15.14
C ARG A 49 0.69 14.14 -14.36
N VAL A 50 0.02 13.41 -13.47
CA VAL A 50 0.62 12.24 -12.81
C VAL A 50 0.71 11.11 -13.83
N VAL A 51 1.93 10.62 -14.06
CA VAL A 51 2.21 9.53 -15.02
C VAL A 51 2.61 8.23 -14.33
N GLY A 52 2.77 8.24 -13.00
CA GLY A 52 3.13 7.06 -12.23
C GLY A 52 3.63 7.40 -10.83
N SER A 53 4.28 6.42 -10.21
CA SER A 53 5.04 6.56 -8.97
C SER A 53 6.41 5.92 -9.17
N ASP A 54 7.43 6.45 -8.50
CA ASP A 54 8.79 5.88 -8.49
C ASP A 54 8.82 4.42 -8.01
N LEU A 55 7.79 4.00 -7.27
CA LEU A 55 7.74 2.70 -6.60
C LEU A 55 6.79 1.69 -7.27
N ILE A 56 5.99 2.10 -8.26
CA ILE A 56 4.95 1.27 -8.86
C ILE A 56 5.28 0.97 -10.31
N ALA A 57 5.47 -0.32 -10.61
CA ALA A 57 5.66 -0.80 -11.97
C ALA A 57 4.36 -0.69 -12.78
N GLN A 58 4.50 -0.39 -14.07
CA GLN A 58 3.40 -0.35 -15.03
C GLN A 58 3.65 -1.37 -16.14
N ARG A 59 2.58 -1.73 -16.85
CA ARG A 59 2.67 -2.56 -18.05
C ARG A 59 3.35 -1.75 -19.17
N PHE A 60 4.57 -2.16 -19.52
CA PHE A 60 5.27 -1.66 -20.70
C PHE A 60 5.44 -2.78 -21.72
N GLU A 61 4.94 -2.54 -22.93
CA GLU A 61 4.95 -3.46 -24.06
C GLU A 61 5.55 -2.76 -25.27
N GLY A 62 6.23 -3.50 -26.14
CA GLY A 62 6.89 -2.96 -27.32
C GLY A 62 8.42 -2.95 -27.21
N PRO A 63 9.13 -3.02 -28.36
CA PRO A 63 10.59 -3.15 -28.42
C PRO A 63 11.34 -1.91 -27.92
N GLU A 64 10.69 -0.76 -27.84
CA GLU A 64 11.29 0.50 -27.40
C GLU A 64 11.39 0.63 -25.87
N TRP A 65 10.73 -0.26 -25.12
CA TRP A 65 10.69 -0.21 -23.66
C TRP A 65 11.50 -1.32 -23.01
N PHE A 66 11.98 -1.04 -21.79
CA PHE A 66 12.43 -2.09 -20.91
C PHE A 66 11.23 -2.89 -20.41
N HIS A 67 11.29 -4.21 -20.58
CA HIS A 67 10.23 -5.08 -20.13
C HIS A 67 10.31 -5.31 -18.61
N PRO A 68 9.24 -4.99 -17.86
CA PRO A 68 9.17 -5.28 -16.43
C PRO A 68 9.02 -6.78 -16.18
N ARG A 69 9.23 -7.19 -14.93
CA ARG A 69 8.90 -8.55 -14.50
C ARG A 69 7.39 -8.81 -14.70
N PRO A 70 6.97 -10.02 -15.10
CA PRO A 70 5.56 -10.38 -15.17
C PRO A 70 4.85 -10.12 -13.85
N SER A 71 3.63 -9.59 -13.92
CA SER A 71 2.79 -9.29 -12.77
C SER A 71 1.47 -10.04 -12.88
N ALA A 72 1.05 -10.66 -11.78
CA ALA A 72 -0.26 -11.31 -11.62
C ALA A 72 -1.21 -10.47 -10.73
N ALA A 73 -0.87 -9.20 -10.49
CA ALA A 73 -1.68 -8.26 -9.73
C ALA A 73 -2.92 -7.86 -10.55
N GLY A 74 -4.11 -8.26 -10.10
CA GLY A 74 -5.38 -8.07 -10.84
C GLY A 74 -5.53 -9.00 -12.04
N ALA A 75 -6.65 -8.86 -12.78
CA ALA A 75 -6.95 -9.71 -13.92
C ALA A 75 -5.96 -9.51 -15.09
N GLU A 76 -5.53 -8.26 -15.29
CA GLU A 76 -4.69 -7.85 -16.41
C GLU A 76 -3.24 -7.56 -15.98
N GLY A 77 -2.81 -7.94 -14.78
CA GLY A 77 -1.48 -7.62 -14.26
C GLY A 77 -1.26 -6.12 -13.98
N PHE A 78 -0.30 -5.81 -13.11
CA PHE A 78 0.08 -4.43 -12.74
C PHE A 78 -1.08 -3.55 -12.20
N ASP A 79 -2.15 -4.15 -11.69
CA ASP A 79 -3.25 -3.41 -11.06
C ASP A 79 -2.87 -2.93 -9.66
N ALA A 80 -2.77 -1.61 -9.48
CA ALA A 80 -2.42 -1.00 -8.20
C ALA A 80 -3.52 -1.16 -7.12
N THR A 81 -4.75 -1.50 -7.50
CA THR A 81 -5.86 -1.78 -6.58
C THR A 81 -5.91 -3.24 -6.12
N ALA A 82 -5.20 -4.13 -6.81
CA ALA A 82 -5.19 -5.56 -6.57
C ALA A 82 -3.76 -6.10 -6.45
N SER A 83 -3.14 -5.91 -5.28
CA SER A 83 -1.78 -6.41 -5.01
C SER A 83 -1.77 -7.92 -4.71
N GLY A 84 -0.94 -8.67 -5.42
CA GLY A 84 -0.79 -10.11 -5.22
C GLY A 84 0.27 -10.75 -6.10
N ALA A 85 0.62 -11.99 -5.77
CA ALA A 85 1.47 -12.85 -6.59
C ALA A 85 0.63 -13.91 -7.31
N SER A 86 1.22 -14.62 -8.28
CA SER A 86 0.54 -15.71 -8.98
C SER A 86 0.18 -16.89 -8.06
N ASN A 87 0.92 -17.06 -6.96
CA ASN A 87 0.74 -18.15 -5.98
C ASN A 87 0.76 -19.57 -6.58
N LEU A 88 1.37 -19.74 -7.76
CA LEU A 88 1.52 -21.04 -8.42
C LEU A 88 2.70 -21.80 -7.81
N GLY A 89 2.46 -23.06 -7.42
CA GLY A 89 3.52 -23.95 -6.92
C GLY A 89 4.44 -24.46 -8.04
N PRO A 90 5.63 -24.97 -7.71
CA PRO A 90 6.63 -25.41 -8.69
C PRO A 90 6.17 -26.60 -9.55
N THR A 91 5.15 -27.35 -9.12
CA THR A 91 4.56 -28.48 -9.85
C THR A 91 3.22 -28.13 -10.52
N SER A 92 2.83 -26.84 -10.53
CA SER A 92 1.56 -26.39 -11.13
C SER A 92 1.59 -26.56 -12.65
N ALA A 93 0.59 -27.25 -13.20
CA ALA A 93 0.43 -27.37 -14.64
C ALA A 93 0.14 -26.02 -15.34
N ALA A 94 -0.35 -25.02 -14.60
CA ALA A 94 -0.56 -23.68 -15.16
C ALA A 94 0.72 -22.83 -15.21
N LEU A 95 1.79 -23.26 -14.52
CA LEU A 95 3.10 -22.59 -14.49
C LEU A 95 4.09 -23.17 -15.50
N LEU A 96 4.03 -24.50 -15.70
CA LEU A 96 4.88 -25.26 -16.62
C LEU A 96 4.39 -25.13 -18.06
#